data_AF-A0A535HTP0-F1
#
_entry.id   AF-A0A535HTP0-F1
#
_cell.length_a   1.000
_cell.length_b   1.000
_cell.length_c   1.000
_cell.angle_alpha   90.00
_cell.angle_beta   90.00
_cell.angle_gamma   90.00
#
_symmetry.space_group_name_H-M   'P 1'
#
loop_
_entity.id
_entity.type
_entity.pdbx_description
1 polymer ?
#
loop_
_entity_poly.entity_id
_entity_poly.type
_entity_poly.pdbx_seq_one_letter_code
_entity_poly.pdbx_strand_id
1 'polypeptide(L)'
;MQERLLPGSKIVRANPGCSFSPVEHDGNVIAHCEAPMKITDLKYWIVEGDAWNWTFLKLYTDEGLTGVGESTLEYSASTGAGSLDEAREFIVGRDPFHVESFLQDIHYRTFWQGPALYAIMAGVEMAMWDIVG
;
A
#
# COMPACT_ATOMS: atom_id res chain seq x y z
N MET A 1 7.48 20.92 20.10
CA MET A 1 8.72 20.12 20.23
C MET A 1 9.75 20.80 19.33
N GLN A 2 10.83 21.35 19.87
CA GLN A 2 11.72 22.27 19.14
C GLN A 2 12.51 21.56 18.03
N GLU A 3 12.27 21.95 16.77
CA GLU A 3 13.14 21.63 15.64
C GLU A 3 14.48 22.36 15.82
N ARG A 4 15.51 21.63 16.25
CA ARG A 4 16.88 22.15 16.26
C ARG A 4 17.55 21.77 14.94
N LEU A 5 17.42 22.64 13.95
CA LEU A 5 18.15 22.56 12.68
C LEU A 5 19.66 22.67 12.96
N LEU A 6 20.42 21.65 12.57
CA LEU A 6 21.89 21.75 12.56
C LEU A 6 22.34 22.64 11.39
N PRO A 7 23.30 23.55 11.61
CA PRO A 7 23.75 24.50 10.58
C PRO A 7 24.36 23.75 9.39
N GLY A 8 23.76 23.92 8.19
CA GLY A 8 24.24 23.31 6.93
C GLY A 8 23.36 22.19 6.36
N SER A 9 22.34 21.73 7.10
CA SER A 9 21.42 20.70 6.62
C SER A 9 20.41 21.26 5.61
N LYS A 10 20.34 20.67 4.41
CA LYS A 10 19.22 20.92 3.49
C LYS A 10 17.96 20.30 4.10
N ILE A 11 16.85 21.04 4.15
CA ILE A 11 15.55 20.49 4.52
C ILE A 11 15.14 19.50 3.40
N VAL A 12 15.32 18.22 3.64
CA VAL A 12 14.72 17.15 2.84
C VAL A 12 13.38 16.85 3.50
N ARG A 13 12.25 17.10 2.81
CA ARG A 13 10.94 16.65 3.30
C ARG A 13 10.94 15.12 3.27
N ALA A 14 10.73 14.47 4.41
CA ALA A 14 10.43 13.04 4.44
C ALA A 14 9.06 12.81 3.79
N ASN A 15 8.92 11.68 3.10
CA ASN A 15 7.58 11.13 2.89
C ASN A 15 6.94 10.88 4.26
N PRO A 16 5.64 11.16 4.43
CA PRO A 16 4.92 10.80 5.65
C PRO A 16 5.03 9.28 5.85
N GLY A 17 5.83 8.84 6.82
CA GLY A 17 6.16 7.42 7.03
C GLY A 17 7.65 7.11 7.16
N CYS A 18 8.52 8.09 6.94
CA CYS A 18 9.95 7.94 7.22
C CYS A 18 10.33 8.63 8.53
N SER A 19 10.82 7.84 9.49
CA SER A 19 11.58 8.40 10.61
C SER A 19 12.99 8.78 10.11
N PHE A 20 13.39 10.04 10.31
CA PHE A 20 14.73 10.49 9.96
C PHE A 20 15.68 10.19 11.12
N SER A 21 16.57 9.21 10.95
CA SER A 21 17.76 9.12 11.78
C SER A 21 18.94 9.83 11.09
N PRO A 22 19.67 10.69 11.80
CA PRO A 22 20.92 11.25 11.30
C PRO A 22 21.97 10.13 11.23
N VAL A 23 22.50 9.85 10.04
CA VAL A 23 23.67 8.96 9.86
C VAL A 23 24.84 9.78 9.35
N GLU A 24 26.01 9.66 10.00
CA GLU A 24 27.25 10.26 9.50
C GLU A 24 27.85 9.38 8.39
N HIS A 25 28.07 9.97 7.22
CA HIS A 25 28.81 9.37 6.10
C HIS A 25 29.81 10.39 5.56
N ASP A 26 31.11 10.06 5.58
CA ASP A 26 32.19 10.90 5.07
C ASP A 26 32.16 12.37 5.57
N GLY A 27 31.87 12.56 6.85
CA GLY A 27 31.80 13.90 7.48
C GLY A 27 30.55 14.70 7.12
N ASN A 28 29.55 14.07 6.50
CA ASN A 28 28.27 14.68 6.18
C ASN A 28 27.13 13.94 6.89
N VAL A 29 26.19 14.68 7.48
CA VAL A 29 24.99 14.09 8.09
C VAL A 29 23.93 13.96 7.00
N ILE A 30 23.64 12.73 6.59
CA ILE A 30 22.59 12.41 5.63
C ILE A 30 21.36 11.87 6.36
N ALA A 31 20.20 12.28 5.88
CA ALA A 31 18.93 11.86 6.43
C ALA A 31 18.51 10.57 5.70
N HIS A 32 18.53 9.44 6.40
CA HIS A 32 18.01 8.17 5.88
C HIS A 32 16.59 7.93 6.42
N CYS A 33 15.70 7.44 5.56
CA CYS A 33 14.43 6.86 5.98
C CYS A 33 14.70 5.59 6.78
N GLU A 34 14.46 5.58 8.09
CA GLU A 34 14.55 4.37 8.89
C GLU A 34 13.18 3.67 8.94
N ALA A 35 13.19 2.43 8.43
CA ALA A 35 12.09 1.48 8.21
C ALA A 35 10.93 2.00 7.34
N PRO A 36 10.67 1.40 6.16
CA PRO A 36 9.49 1.75 5.37
C PRO A 36 8.22 1.34 6.13
N MET A 37 7.20 2.21 6.10
CA MET A 37 5.83 1.92 6.54
C MET A 37 5.38 0.57 5.99
N LYS A 38 4.57 -0.18 6.75
CA LYS A 38 4.14 -1.52 6.34
C LYS A 38 2.64 -1.64 6.37
N ILE A 39 2.10 -2.27 5.34
CA ILE A 39 0.72 -2.75 5.36
C ILE A 39 0.63 -3.90 6.37
N THR A 40 -0.22 -3.76 7.36
CA THR A 40 -0.43 -4.74 8.44
C THR A 40 -1.60 -5.67 8.16
N ASP A 41 -2.61 -5.19 7.43
CA ASP A 41 -3.79 -5.99 7.10
C ASP A 41 -4.50 -5.46 5.84
N LEU A 42 -5.25 -6.35 5.19
CA LEU A 42 -6.21 -6.05 4.15
C LEU A 42 -7.56 -6.61 4.59
N LYS A 43 -8.58 -5.77 4.72
CA LYS A 43 -9.96 -6.21 4.94
C LYS A 43 -10.81 -5.86 3.74
N TYR A 44 -11.83 -6.65 3.49
CA TYR A 44 -12.76 -6.43 2.40
C TYR A 44 -14.20 -6.65 2.84
N TRP A 45 -15.12 -6.05 2.08
CA TRP A 45 -16.56 -6.14 2.29
C TRP A 45 -17.23 -6.30 0.95
N ILE A 46 -18.09 -7.31 0.85
CA ILE A 46 -19.03 -7.43 -0.25
C ILE A 46 -20.27 -6.64 0.15
N VAL A 47 -20.62 -5.66 -0.67
CA VAL A 47 -21.82 -4.84 -0.52
C VAL A 47 -22.81 -5.30 -1.57
N GLU A 48 -23.88 -5.95 -1.12
CA GLU A 48 -24.97 -6.41 -1.97
C GLU A 48 -25.84 -5.21 -2.35
N GLY A 49 -25.84 -4.84 -3.63
CA GLY A 49 -26.75 -3.86 -4.21
C GLY A 49 -27.90 -4.52 -4.96
N ASP A 50 -28.96 -3.77 -5.24
CA ASP A 50 -30.20 -4.30 -5.84
C ASP A 50 -30.01 -5.01 -7.20
N ALA A 51 -28.99 -4.61 -7.96
CA ALA A 51 -28.70 -5.20 -9.26
C ALA A 51 -27.27 -5.75 -9.38
N TRP A 52 -26.34 -5.33 -8.51
CA TRP A 52 -24.91 -5.61 -8.62
C TRP A 52 -24.31 -5.72 -7.22
N ASN A 53 -23.32 -6.60 -7.06
CA ASN A 53 -22.51 -6.66 -5.86
C ASN A 53 -21.23 -5.86 -6.07
N TRP A 54 -20.86 -5.06 -5.07
CA TRP A 54 -19.59 -4.35 -5.04
C TRP A 54 -18.66 -4.98 -4.02
N THR A 55 -17.36 -4.96 -4.31
CA THR A 55 -16.35 -5.42 -3.35
C THR A 55 -15.43 -4.26 -3.02
N PHE A 56 -15.55 -3.74 -1.81
CA PHE A 56 -14.63 -2.73 -1.30
C PHE A 56 -13.55 -3.39 -0.45
N LEU A 57 -12.35 -2.83 -0.45
CA LEU A 57 -11.26 -3.23 0.41
C LEU A 57 -10.65 -2.03 1.12
N LYS A 58 -9.98 -2.31 2.23
CA LYS A 58 -9.26 -1.33 3.03
C LYS A 58 -7.94 -1.91 3.51
N LEU A 59 -6.87 -1.17 3.26
CA LEU A 59 -5.54 -1.46 3.78
C LEU A 59 -5.34 -0.76 5.11
N TYR A 60 -4.66 -1.44 6.04
CA TYR A 60 -4.25 -0.90 7.33
C TYR A 60 -2.72 -0.87 7.37
N THR A 61 -2.14 0.19 7.92
CA THR A 61 -0.69 0.31 8.08
C THR A 61 -0.27 0.29 9.56
N ASP A 62 1.02 0.05 9.81
CA ASP A 62 1.62 0.08 11.15
C ASP A 62 1.68 1.49 11.77
N GLU A 63 1.56 2.52 10.95
CA GLU A 63 1.49 3.91 11.37
C GLU A 63 0.06 4.44 11.56
N GLY A 64 -0.95 3.56 11.40
CA GLY A 64 -2.36 3.91 11.57
C GLY A 64 -2.98 4.65 10.40
N LEU A 65 -2.25 4.83 9.29
CA LEU A 65 -2.84 5.25 8.03
C LEU A 65 -3.65 4.10 7.42
N THR A 66 -4.66 4.46 6.65
CA THR A 66 -5.51 3.50 5.97
C THR A 66 -5.93 4.05 4.63
N GLY A 67 -6.05 3.17 3.63
CA GLY A 67 -6.58 3.55 2.32
C GLY A 67 -7.65 2.58 1.86
N VAL A 68 -8.58 3.08 1.05
CA VAL A 68 -9.74 2.36 0.54
C VAL A 68 -9.60 2.15 -0.96
N GLY A 69 -10.04 0.99 -1.42
CA GLY A 69 -10.10 0.67 -2.83
C GLY A 69 -11.27 -0.23 -3.18
N GLU A 70 -11.44 -0.49 -4.46
CA GLU A 70 -12.53 -1.28 -5.02
C GLU A 70 -11.97 -2.43 -5.87
N SER A 71 -12.42 -3.65 -5.61
CA SER A 71 -12.04 -4.87 -6.33
C SER A 71 -13.28 -5.63 -6.80
N THR A 72 -14.26 -4.90 -7.34
CA THR A 72 -15.52 -5.49 -7.80
C THR A 72 -15.27 -6.46 -8.95
N LEU A 73 -15.80 -7.67 -8.81
CA LEU A 73 -15.83 -8.68 -9.86
C LEU A 73 -17.28 -9.11 -10.10
N GLU A 74 -17.88 -8.56 -11.15
CA GLU A 74 -19.29 -8.78 -11.48
C GLU A 74 -19.61 -10.27 -11.61
N TYR A 75 -20.77 -10.68 -11.06
CA TYR A 75 -21.24 -12.07 -10.97
C TYR A 75 -20.33 -13.08 -10.25
N SER A 76 -19.16 -12.65 -9.75
CA SER A 76 -18.14 -13.54 -9.20
C SER A 76 -17.59 -13.01 -7.86
N ALA A 77 -18.43 -12.35 -7.07
CA ALA A 77 -18.03 -11.71 -5.81
C ALA A 77 -17.41 -12.72 -4.82
N SER A 78 -17.92 -13.96 -4.75
CA SER A 78 -17.35 -15.02 -3.91
C SER A 78 -15.95 -15.44 -4.35
N THR A 79 -15.71 -15.51 -5.67
CA THR A 79 -14.40 -15.80 -6.24
C THR A 79 -13.43 -14.66 -5.94
N GLY A 80 -13.87 -13.40 -6.13
CA GLY A 80 -13.09 -12.22 -5.80
C GLY A 80 -12.69 -12.18 -4.31
N ALA A 81 -13.59 -12.54 -3.41
CA ALA A 81 -13.30 -12.64 -1.97
C ALA A 81 -12.22 -13.67 -1.65
N GLY A 82 -12.35 -14.88 -2.21
CA GLY A 82 -11.32 -15.92 -2.05
C GLY A 82 -9.95 -15.48 -2.57
N SER A 83 -9.92 -14.81 -3.73
CA SER A 83 -8.67 -14.29 -4.28
C SER A 83 -8.09 -13.12 -3.47
N LEU A 84 -8.92 -12.30 -2.81
CA LEU A 84 -8.44 -11.26 -1.88
C LEU A 84 -7.84 -11.85 -0.60
N ASP A 85 -8.40 -12.96 -0.11
CA ASP A 85 -7.81 -13.68 1.02
C ASP A 85 -6.44 -14.26 0.67
N GLU A 86 -6.28 -14.84 -0.52
CA GLU A 86 -4.97 -15.29 -1.02
C GLU A 86 -4.00 -14.11 -1.22
N ALA A 87 -4.48 -12.99 -1.78
CA ALA A 87 -3.67 -11.81 -2.01
C ALA A 87 -3.18 -11.15 -0.72
N ARG A 88 -3.91 -11.30 0.40
CA ARG A 88 -3.51 -10.75 1.72
C ARG A 88 -2.10 -11.19 2.10
N GLU A 89 -1.74 -12.45 1.89
CA GLU A 89 -0.41 -12.98 2.24
C GLU A 89 0.74 -12.27 1.50
N PHE A 90 0.46 -11.82 0.27
CA PHE A 90 1.44 -11.14 -0.55
C PHE A 90 1.54 -9.64 -0.26
N ILE A 91 0.46 -9.04 0.25
CA ILE A 91 0.32 -7.58 0.44
C ILE A 91 0.85 -7.17 1.82
N VAL A 92 0.58 -7.97 2.85
CA VAL A 92 1.04 -7.69 4.22
C VAL A 92 2.57 -7.63 4.26
N GLY A 93 3.09 -6.60 4.94
CA GLY A 93 4.52 -6.32 5.06
C GLY A 93 5.11 -5.46 3.94
N ARG A 94 4.34 -5.15 2.89
CA ARG A 94 4.77 -4.22 1.83
C ARG A 94 4.63 -2.77 2.24
N ASP A 95 5.44 -1.94 1.60
CA ASP A 95 5.38 -0.50 1.72
C ASP A 95 4.34 0.09 0.76
N PRO A 96 3.30 0.79 1.27
CA PRO A 96 2.25 1.39 0.45
C PRO A 96 2.76 2.50 -0.49
N PHE A 97 3.95 3.07 -0.26
CA PHE A 97 4.53 4.09 -1.15
C PHE A 97 5.17 3.52 -2.42
N HIS A 98 5.37 2.21 -2.49
CA HIS A 98 5.98 1.53 -3.64
C HIS A 98 4.93 0.93 -4.59
N VAL A 99 3.96 1.74 -5.03
CA VAL A 99 2.81 1.30 -5.85
C VAL A 99 3.24 0.64 -7.17
N GLU A 100 4.11 1.29 -7.94
CA GLU A 100 4.60 0.75 -9.22
C GLU A 100 5.33 -0.58 -9.03
N SER A 101 6.12 -0.70 -7.95
CA SER A 101 6.82 -1.96 -7.65
C SER A 101 5.83 -3.08 -7.34
N PHE A 102 4.75 -2.79 -6.61
CA PHE A 102 3.67 -3.75 -6.36
C PHE A 102 3.00 -4.20 -7.66
N LEU A 103 2.65 -3.27 -8.55
CA LEU A 103 2.02 -3.58 -9.84
C LEU A 103 2.92 -4.44 -10.73
N GLN A 104 4.20 -4.08 -10.87
CA GLN A 104 5.18 -4.85 -11.64
C GLN A 104 5.37 -6.25 -11.04
N ASP A 105 5.49 -6.36 -9.71
CA ASP A 105 5.71 -7.63 -9.04
C ASP A 105 4.53 -8.58 -9.26
N ILE A 106 3.27 -8.12 -9.15
CA ILE A 106 2.12 -8.97 -9.46
C ILE A 106 2.07 -9.32 -10.95
N HIS A 107 2.26 -8.34 -11.83
CA HIS A 107 2.15 -8.53 -13.27
C HIS A 107 3.18 -9.54 -13.79
N TYR A 108 4.42 -9.46 -13.32
CA TYR A 108 5.49 -10.33 -13.80
C TYR A 108 5.63 -11.65 -13.03
N ARG A 109 5.20 -11.73 -11.77
CA ARG A 109 5.20 -13.00 -11.03
C ARG A 109 4.09 -13.94 -11.47
N THR A 110 2.96 -13.38 -11.90
CA THR A 110 1.79 -14.19 -12.23
C THR A 110 1.82 -14.56 -13.70
N PHE A 111 2.09 -15.84 -13.98
CA PHE A 111 2.12 -16.35 -15.35
C PHE A 111 0.72 -16.35 -16.00
N TRP A 112 -0.31 -16.71 -15.23
CA TRP A 112 -1.70 -16.73 -15.69
C TRP A 112 -2.44 -15.49 -15.22
N GLN A 113 -2.70 -14.57 -16.15
CA GLN A 113 -3.41 -13.34 -15.86
C GLN A 113 -4.89 -13.48 -16.23
N GLY A 114 -5.76 -12.83 -15.47
CA GLY A 114 -7.20 -12.90 -15.67
C GLY A 114 -7.98 -11.85 -14.89
N PRO A 115 -9.30 -11.76 -15.08
CA PRO A 115 -10.12 -10.69 -14.53
C PRO A 115 -10.02 -10.55 -13.00
N ALA A 116 -9.95 -11.67 -12.28
CA ALA A 116 -9.81 -11.67 -10.83
C ALA A 116 -8.49 -11.02 -10.37
N LEU A 117 -7.37 -11.34 -11.04
CA LEU A 117 -6.07 -10.75 -10.74
C LEU A 117 -6.08 -9.24 -10.94
N TYR A 118 -6.63 -8.77 -12.06
CA TYR A 118 -6.69 -7.34 -12.37
C TYR A 118 -7.63 -6.58 -11.42
N ALA A 119 -8.75 -7.18 -11.01
CA ALA A 119 -9.63 -6.57 -10.01
C ALA A 119 -8.91 -6.36 -8.66
N ILE A 120 -8.15 -7.36 -8.21
CA ILE A 120 -7.34 -7.27 -6.99
C ILE A 120 -6.27 -6.21 -7.13
N MET A 121 -5.52 -6.24 -8.24
CA MET A 121 -4.48 -5.25 -8.52
C MET A 121 -5.04 -3.83 -8.47
N ALA A 122 -6.14 -3.57 -9.17
CA ALA A 122 -6.79 -2.26 -9.20
C ALA A 122 -7.26 -1.83 -7.80
N GLY A 123 -7.91 -2.72 -7.05
CA GLY A 123 -8.40 -2.41 -5.71
C GLY A 123 -7.29 -2.07 -4.72
N VAL A 124 -6.22 -2.87 -4.73
CA VAL A 124 -5.08 -2.65 -3.83
C VAL A 124 -4.30 -1.41 -4.24
N GLU A 125 -4.08 -1.19 -5.53
CA GLU A 125 -3.44 0.01 -6.06
C GLU A 125 -4.19 1.28 -5.67
N MET A 126 -5.53 1.31 -5.83
CA MET A 126 -6.35 2.43 -5.39
C MET A 126 -6.19 2.70 -3.89
N ALA A 127 -6.20 1.64 -3.07
CA ALA A 127 -6.02 1.79 -1.63
C ALA A 127 -4.60 2.25 -1.25
N MET A 128 -3.57 1.86 -2.01
CA MET A 128 -2.22 2.38 -1.82
C MET A 128 -2.14 3.87 -2.19
N TRP A 129 -2.76 4.28 -3.31
CA TRP A 129 -2.84 5.69 -3.70
C TRP A 129 -3.62 6.54 -2.69
N ASP A 130 -4.69 6.01 -2.10
CA ASP A 130 -5.44 6.69 -1.02
C ASP A 130 -4.57 6.92 0.24
N ILE A 131 -3.62 6.02 0.53
CA ILE A 131 -2.63 6.21 1.61
C ILE A 131 -1.60 7.30 1.25
N VAL A 132 -1.16 7.33 -0.01
CA VAL A 132 -0.12 8.26 -0.48
C VAL A 132 -0.63 9.71 -0.51
N GLY A 133 -1.88 9.92 -0.94
CA GLY A 133 -2.54 11.23 -1.01
C GLY A 133 -2.29 12.01 -2.29
#